data_AF-A0A5M9I039-F1
#
_entry.id   AF-A0A5M9I039-F1
#
_cell.length_a   1.000
_cell.length_b   1.000
_cell.length_c   1.000
_cell.angle_alpha   90.00
_cell.angle_beta   90.00
_cell.angle_gamma   90.00
#
_symmetry.space_group_name_H-M   'P 1'
#
loop_
_entity.id
_entity.type
_entity.pdbx_description
1 polymer ?
#
loop_
_entity_poly.entity_id
_entity_poly.type
_entity_poly.pdbx_seq_one_letter_code
_entity_poly.pdbx_strand_id
1 'polypeptide(L)'
;MQRVIGAILILTATSGAGYVYCSELKAYLEKMQYLRYVFSLIKGEIAYTHAPLPEVFQEVARRIKKPYRTWLMETAREVEQRTETGFVRAWSRCIDRYLKSLGLKQEHSILIKEPGTFLGSLEQETLDHTLQMYLNRVDLEIEKLREGLAAKTRIGSCLGVMSGIFLIVILI
;
A
#
# COMPACT_ATOMS: atom_id res chain seq x y z
N MET A 1 44.54 -12.10 -13.92
CA MET A 1 43.43 -13.00 -13.48
C MET A 1 42.75 -12.49 -12.21
N GLN A 2 43.43 -12.39 -11.06
CA GLN A 2 42.80 -11.99 -9.77
C GLN A 2 42.11 -10.62 -9.79
N ARG A 3 42.68 -9.63 -10.48
CA ARG A 3 42.12 -8.27 -10.58
C ARG A 3 40.77 -8.20 -11.33
N VAL A 4 40.58 -9.05 -12.35
CA VAL A 4 39.34 -9.11 -13.13
C VAL A 4 38.21 -9.74 -12.32
N ILE A 5 38.52 -10.77 -11.53
CA ILE A 5 37.56 -11.43 -10.64
C ILE A 5 37.09 -10.47 -9.53
N GLY A 6 38.00 -9.67 -8.96
CA GLY A 6 37.66 -8.63 -7.98
C GLY A 6 36.74 -7.55 -8.56
N ALA A 7 37.01 -7.09 -9.79
CA ALA A 7 36.18 -6.11 -10.47
C ALA A 7 34.74 -6.62 -10.72
N ILE A 8 34.58 -7.87 -11.16
CA ILE A 8 33.27 -8.48 -11.40
C ILE A 8 32.49 -8.67 -10.08
N LEU A 9 33.16 -9.07 -9.00
CA LEU A 9 32.56 -9.20 -7.66
C LEU A 9 32.05 -7.86 -7.12
N ILE A 10 32.79 -6.78 -7.34
CA ILE A 10 32.40 -5.44 -6.90
C ILE A 10 31.19 -4.94 -7.70
N LEU A 11 31.21 -5.09 -9.04
CA LEU A 11 30.09 -4.68 -9.90
C LEU A 11 28.79 -5.42 -9.58
N THR A 12 28.89 -6.73 -9.27
CA THR A 12 27.74 -7.56 -8.92
C THR A 12 27.22 -7.22 -7.52
N ALA A 13 28.09 -6.94 -6.55
CA ALA A 13 27.70 -6.52 -5.21
C ALA A 13 26.98 -5.15 -5.19
N THR A 14 27.51 -4.16 -5.91
CA THR A 14 26.91 -2.81 -5.96
C THR A 14 25.60 -2.79 -6.77
N SER A 15 25.51 -3.58 -7.84
CA SER A 15 24.28 -3.72 -8.63
C SER A 15 23.20 -4.51 -7.87
N GLY A 16 23.59 -5.55 -7.12
CA GLY A 16 22.68 -6.37 -6.32
C GLY A 16 22.01 -5.59 -5.20
N ALA A 17 22.75 -4.73 -4.49
CA ALA A 17 22.19 -3.88 -3.43
C ALA A 17 21.13 -2.90 -3.96
N GLY A 18 21.36 -2.31 -5.15
CA GLY A 18 20.38 -1.45 -5.82
C GLY A 18 19.10 -2.20 -6.22
N TYR A 19 19.23 -3.45 -6.68
CA TYR A 19 18.09 -4.29 -7.07
C TYR A 19 17.18 -4.64 -5.88
N VAL A 20 17.77 -5.08 -4.77
CA VAL A 20 17.01 -5.46 -3.55
C VAL A 20 16.24 -4.25 -3.02
N TYR A 21 16.87 -3.08 -2.94
CA TYR A 21 16.23 -1.86 -2.48
C TYR A 21 15.05 -1.42 -3.37
N CYS A 22 15.21 -1.55 -4.70
CA CYS A 22 14.11 -1.27 -5.63
C CYS A 22 12.97 -2.28 -5.49
N SER A 23 13.28 -3.54 -5.19
CA SER A 23 12.27 -4.59 -4.99
C SER A 23 11.38 -4.32 -3.78
N GLU A 24 11.95 -3.90 -2.65
CA GLU A 24 11.15 -3.55 -1.46
C GLU A 24 10.22 -2.36 -1.71
N LEU A 25 10.70 -1.33 -2.40
CA LEU A 25 9.89 -0.17 -2.75
C LEU A 25 8.78 -0.54 -3.74
N LYS A 26 9.05 -1.42 -4.71
CA LYS A 26 8.03 -1.95 -5.63
C LYS A 26 6.96 -2.73 -4.88
N ALA A 27 7.37 -3.64 -4.00
CA ALA A 27 6.44 -4.39 -3.16
C ALA A 27 5.60 -3.47 -2.27
N TYR A 28 6.17 -2.37 -1.76
CA TYR A 28 5.42 -1.38 -0.98
C TYR A 28 4.40 -0.62 -1.84
N LEU A 29 4.79 -0.20 -3.05
CA LEU A 29 3.91 0.45 -4.01
C LEU A 29 2.72 -0.46 -4.39
N GLU A 30 2.97 -1.75 -4.63
CA GLU A 30 1.93 -2.74 -4.93
C GLU A 30 0.91 -2.88 -3.78
N LYS A 31 1.36 -2.82 -2.52
CA LYS A 31 0.46 -2.84 -1.35
C LYS A 31 -0.50 -1.64 -1.35
N MET A 32 0.02 -0.45 -1.67
CA MET A 32 -0.79 0.79 -1.75
C MET A 32 -1.76 0.77 -2.93
N GLN A 33 -1.31 0.30 -4.10
CA GLN A 33 -2.19 0.10 -5.26
C GLN A 33 -3.29 -0.92 -4.98
N TYR A 34 -2.99 -1.98 -4.24
CA TYR A 34 -4.00 -2.96 -3.86
C TYR A 34 -5.01 -2.39 -2.86
N LEU A 35 -4.59 -1.56 -1.90
CA LEU A 35 -5.51 -0.82 -1.02
C LEU A 35 -6.46 0.07 -1.84
N ARG A 36 -5.91 0.84 -2.79
CA ARG A 36 -6.69 1.68 -3.71
C ARG A 36 -7.72 0.87 -4.50
N TYR A 37 -7.32 -0.32 -4.96
CA TYR A 37 -8.23 -1.26 -5.62
C TYR A 37 -9.36 -1.72 -4.68
N VAL A 38 -9.03 -2.15 -3.45
CA VAL A 38 -10.04 -2.55 -2.45
C VAL A 38 -11.03 -1.42 -2.19
N PHE A 39 -10.57 -0.19 -1.98
CA PHE A 39 -11.46 0.96 -1.77
C PHE A 39 -12.32 1.30 -2.99
N SER A 40 -11.83 1.08 -4.22
CA SER A 40 -12.70 1.22 -5.41
C SER A 40 -13.79 0.16 -5.49
N LEU A 41 -13.52 -1.07 -5.02
CA LEU A 41 -14.55 -2.10 -4.93
C LEU A 41 -15.62 -1.71 -3.90
N ILE A 42 -15.20 -1.21 -2.73
CA ILE A 42 -16.14 -0.70 -1.71
C ILE A 42 -16.99 0.42 -2.29
N LYS A 43 -16.38 1.41 -2.96
CA LYS A 43 -17.12 2.49 -3.62
C LYS A 43 -18.15 1.95 -4.62
N GLY A 44 -17.71 1.03 -5.48
CA GLY A 44 -18.57 0.40 -6.48
C GLY A 44 -19.77 -0.29 -5.84
N GLU A 45 -19.56 -1.16 -4.86
CA GLU A 45 -20.65 -1.86 -4.18
C GLU A 45 -21.62 -0.89 -3.49
N ILE A 46 -21.12 0.12 -2.76
CA ILE A 46 -21.98 1.14 -2.11
C ILE A 46 -22.88 1.84 -3.14
N ALA A 47 -22.34 2.16 -4.32
CA ALA A 47 -23.07 2.84 -5.37
C ALA A 47 -24.16 1.97 -6.03
N TYR A 48 -24.01 0.64 -6.04
CA TYR A 48 -24.92 -0.26 -6.78
C TYR A 48 -25.96 -0.96 -5.90
N THR A 49 -25.60 -1.44 -4.71
CA THR A 49 -26.49 -2.33 -3.91
C THR A 49 -27.32 -1.60 -2.88
N HIS A 50 -26.99 -0.35 -2.49
CA HIS A 50 -27.58 0.36 -1.34
C HIS A 50 -27.65 -0.50 -0.06
N ALA A 51 -26.81 -1.53 0.03
CA ALA A 51 -26.82 -2.50 1.11
C ALA A 51 -26.13 -1.93 2.36
N PRO A 52 -26.43 -2.47 3.55
CA PRO A 52 -25.68 -2.15 4.77
C PRO A 52 -24.18 -2.36 4.59
N LEU A 53 -23.34 -1.50 5.20
CA LEU A 53 -21.88 -1.59 5.12
C LEU A 53 -21.30 -2.98 5.42
N PRO A 54 -21.81 -3.75 6.41
CA PRO A 54 -21.31 -5.11 6.64
C PRO A 54 -21.47 -6.03 5.42
N GLU A 55 -22.61 -5.96 4.74
CA GLU A 55 -22.88 -6.76 3.54
C GLU A 55 -21.95 -6.35 2.38
N VAL A 56 -21.77 -5.04 2.19
CA VAL A 56 -20.79 -4.51 1.22
C VAL A 56 -19.39 -5.05 1.50
N PHE A 57 -18.94 -5.01 2.76
CA PHE A 57 -17.62 -5.50 3.14
C PHE A 57 -17.48 -7.00 2.93
N GLN A 58 -18.53 -7.79 3.22
CA GLN A 58 -18.54 -9.23 2.95
C GLN A 58 -18.43 -9.53 1.46
N GLU A 59 -19.16 -8.80 0.61
CA GLU A 59 -19.13 -9.02 -0.84
C GLU A 59 -17.78 -8.64 -1.44
N VAL A 60 -17.22 -7.48 -1.06
CA VAL A 60 -15.87 -7.09 -1.46
C VAL A 60 -14.82 -8.10 -0.95
N ALA A 61 -14.97 -8.62 0.28
CA ALA A 61 -14.05 -9.58 0.86
C ALA A 61 -13.94 -10.88 0.04
N ARG A 62 -15.04 -11.33 -0.59
CA ARG A 62 -15.05 -12.52 -1.47
C ARG A 62 -14.13 -12.35 -2.68
N ARG A 63 -13.97 -11.12 -3.17
CA ARG A 63 -13.26 -10.77 -4.41
C ARG A 63 -11.77 -10.45 -4.21
N ILE A 64 -11.31 -10.35 -2.97
CA ILE A 64 -9.95 -9.89 -2.64
C ILE A 64 -9.12 -10.95 -1.90
N LYS A 65 -7.80 -10.78 -1.92
CA LYS A 65 -6.82 -11.69 -1.29
C LYS A 65 -6.59 -11.36 0.20
N LYS A 66 -5.99 -12.30 0.94
CA LYS A 66 -5.46 -12.04 2.29
C LYS A 66 -4.26 -11.07 2.20
N PRO A 67 -4.03 -10.19 3.20
CA PRO A 67 -4.79 -10.04 4.46
C PRO A 67 -6.05 -9.17 4.35
N TYR A 68 -6.26 -8.46 3.23
CA TYR A 68 -7.37 -7.52 3.03
C TYR A 68 -8.75 -8.15 3.20
N ARG A 69 -8.92 -9.39 2.72
CA ARG A 69 -10.14 -10.19 2.96
C ARG A 69 -10.46 -10.31 4.44
N THR A 70 -9.48 -10.74 5.24
CA THR A 70 -9.66 -10.95 6.68
C THR A 70 -10.01 -9.64 7.37
N TRP A 71 -9.34 -8.55 7.00
CA TRP A 71 -9.66 -7.22 7.50
C TRP A 71 -11.13 -6.84 7.25
N LEU A 72 -11.64 -6.97 6.02
CA LEU A 72 -13.03 -6.60 5.71
C LEU A 72 -14.06 -7.53 6.38
N MET A 73 -13.81 -8.84 6.39
CA MET A 73 -14.72 -9.80 7.04
C MET A 73 -14.85 -9.54 8.54
N GLU A 74 -13.73 -9.28 9.21
CA GLU A 74 -13.72 -9.03 10.66
C GLU A 74 -14.31 -7.66 10.99
N THR A 75 -14.09 -6.67 10.13
CA THR A 75 -14.74 -5.36 10.26
C THR A 75 -16.26 -5.50 10.12
N ALA A 76 -16.76 -6.25 9.13
CA ALA A 76 -18.20 -6.51 8.96
C ALA A 76 -18.80 -7.16 10.22
N ARG A 77 -18.12 -8.18 10.75
CA ARG A 77 -18.54 -8.90 11.96
C ARG A 77 -18.61 -7.99 13.19
N GLU A 78 -17.59 -7.15 13.44
CA GLU A 78 -17.59 -6.25 14.59
C GLU A 78 -18.71 -5.19 14.53
N VAL A 79 -19.08 -4.78 13.32
CA VAL A 79 -20.16 -3.81 13.07
C VAL A 79 -21.55 -4.45 13.24
N GLU A 80 -21.75 -5.67 12.73
CA GLU A 80 -23.00 -6.44 12.92
C GLU A 80 -23.28 -6.75 14.39
N GLN A 81 -22.23 -7.10 15.14
CA GLN A 81 -22.34 -7.44 16.56
C GLN A 81 -22.63 -6.23 17.46
N ARG A 82 -22.79 -5.02 16.88
CA ARG A 82 -23.05 -3.75 17.59
C ARG A 82 -22.18 -3.60 18.84
N THR A 83 -20.89 -3.93 18.69
CA THR A 83 -19.93 -3.75 19.78
C THR A 83 -20.04 -2.32 20.30
N GLU A 84 -20.08 -2.10 21.62
CA GLU A 84 -20.29 -0.77 22.25
C GLU A 84 -19.33 0.32 21.75
N THR A 85 -18.24 -0.08 21.11
CA THR A 85 -17.31 0.77 20.40
C THR A 85 -17.86 1.14 19.01
N GLY A 86 -18.23 2.41 18.81
CA GLY A 86 -18.74 2.90 17.52
C GLY A 86 -17.86 2.58 16.29
N PHE A 87 -18.47 2.58 15.11
CA PHE A 87 -17.90 2.12 13.82
C PHE A 87 -16.46 2.56 13.57
N VAL A 88 -16.13 3.84 13.78
CA VAL A 88 -14.79 4.40 13.56
C VAL A 88 -13.71 3.66 14.36
N ARG A 89 -14.02 3.25 15.60
CA ARG A 89 -13.09 2.52 16.46
C ARG A 89 -12.93 1.07 16.01
N ALA A 90 -14.03 0.41 15.66
CA ALA A 90 -14.00 -0.96 15.12
C ALA A 90 -13.17 -1.02 13.82
N TRP A 91 -13.39 -0.08 12.91
CA TRP A 91 -12.62 0.10 11.67
C TRP A 91 -11.12 0.24 11.94
N SER A 92 -10.75 1.18 12.80
CA SER A 92 -9.35 1.46 13.14
C SER A 92 -8.67 0.27 13.81
N ARG A 93 -9.36 -0.41 14.74
CA ARG A 93 -8.87 -1.62 15.43
C ARG A 93 -8.65 -2.77 14.46
N CYS A 94 -9.58 -3.00 13.53
CA CYS A 94 -9.46 -4.05 12.53
C CYS A 94 -8.27 -3.79 11.59
N ILE A 95 -8.04 -2.53 11.19
CA ILE A 95 -6.85 -2.14 10.43
C ILE A 95 -5.57 -2.48 11.20
N ASP A 96 -5.46 -2.02 12.45
CA ASP A 96 -4.27 -2.22 13.28
C ASP A 96 -3.98 -3.70 13.57
N ARG A 97 -5.02 -4.53 13.60
CA ARG A 97 -4.89 -5.97 13.87
C ARG A 97 -4.56 -6.76 12.61
N TYR A 98 -5.32 -6.55 11.53
CA TYR A 98 -5.30 -7.44 10.36
C TYR A 98 -4.41 -6.92 9.23
N LEU A 99 -4.15 -5.62 9.16
CA LEU A 99 -3.25 -5.03 8.14
C LEU A 99 -1.84 -4.74 8.68
N LYS A 100 -1.54 -5.06 9.94
CA LYS A 100 -0.20 -4.90 10.55
C LYS A 100 0.91 -5.55 9.74
N SER A 101 0.63 -6.72 9.15
CA SER A 101 1.57 -7.48 8.33
C SER A 101 1.99 -6.77 7.04
N LEU A 102 1.24 -5.75 6.59
CA LEU A 102 1.62 -4.96 5.42
C LEU A 102 2.83 -4.06 5.70
N GLY A 103 3.11 -3.73 6.96
CA GLY A 103 4.23 -2.86 7.35
C GLY A 103 4.07 -1.44 6.79
N LEU A 104 2.84 -0.90 6.82
CA LEU A 104 2.57 0.44 6.33
C LEU A 104 3.26 1.49 7.20
N LYS A 105 3.81 2.51 6.55
CA LYS A 105 4.28 3.72 7.21
C LYS A 105 3.14 4.40 7.95
N GLN A 106 3.46 5.17 8.99
CA GLN A 106 2.49 5.86 9.81
C GLN A 106 1.54 6.76 9.00
N GLU A 107 2.08 7.51 8.05
CA GLU A 107 1.30 8.38 7.14
C GLU A 107 0.23 7.60 6.37
N HIS A 108 0.56 6.43 5.81
CA HIS A 108 -0.38 5.60 5.08
C HIS A 108 -1.33 4.83 5.99
N SER A 109 -0.89 4.47 7.21
CA SER A 109 -1.76 3.88 8.22
C SER A 109 -2.88 4.85 8.62
N ILE A 110 -2.55 6.14 8.77
CA ILE A 110 -3.55 7.19 9.02
C ILE A 110 -4.49 7.33 7.81
N LEU A 111 -3.93 7.36 6.58
CA LEU A 111 -4.70 7.45 5.35
C LEU A 111 -5.74 6.32 5.20
N ILE A 112 -5.40 5.07 5.55
CA ILE A 112 -6.38 3.97 5.45
C ILE A 112 -7.42 3.93 6.57
N LYS A 113 -7.19 4.64 7.68
CA LYS A 113 -8.16 4.77 8.77
C LYS A 113 -9.19 5.86 8.52
N GLU A 114 -8.86 6.85 7.70
CA GLU A 114 -9.71 7.98 7.35
C GLU A 114 -11.11 7.58 6.84
N PRO A 115 -11.28 6.54 5.98
CA PRO A 115 -12.61 6.08 5.57
C PRO A 115 -13.54 5.70 6.72
N GLY A 116 -12.99 5.28 7.86
CA GLY A 116 -13.78 4.98 9.05
C GLY A 116 -14.62 6.17 9.54
N THR A 117 -14.19 7.42 9.31
CA THR A 117 -14.87 8.62 9.83
C THR A 117 -16.11 9.01 9.03
N PHE A 118 -16.16 8.66 7.74
CA PHE A 118 -17.23 9.06 6.84
C PHE A 118 -18.06 7.90 6.30
N LEU A 119 -17.52 6.67 6.21
CA LEU A 119 -18.29 5.50 5.76
C LEU A 119 -19.51 5.24 6.65
N GLY A 120 -19.40 5.53 7.95
CA GLY A 120 -20.51 5.39 8.89
C GLY A 120 -21.54 6.53 8.86
N SER A 121 -21.43 7.48 7.93
CA SER A 121 -22.39 8.58 7.80
C SER A 121 -23.60 8.21 6.92
N LEU A 122 -24.74 8.89 7.12
CA LEU A 122 -26.04 8.52 6.55
C LEU A 122 -26.32 9.10 5.14
N GLU A 123 -25.59 10.13 4.70
CA GLU A 123 -25.87 10.82 3.44
C GLU A 123 -25.08 10.21 2.27
N GLN A 124 -25.79 9.50 1.38
CA GLN A 124 -25.19 8.78 0.25
C GLN A 124 -24.46 9.68 -0.77
N GLU A 125 -25.02 10.84 -1.12
CA GLU A 125 -24.42 11.74 -2.12
C GLU A 125 -23.12 12.37 -1.59
N THR A 126 -23.14 12.81 -0.33
CA THR A 126 -21.97 13.29 0.41
C THR A 126 -20.91 12.20 0.54
N LEU A 127 -21.34 10.94 0.76
CA LEU A 127 -20.45 9.79 0.88
C LEU A 127 -19.73 9.46 -0.44
N ASP A 128 -20.43 9.45 -1.58
CA ASP A 128 -19.83 9.15 -2.88
C ASP A 128 -18.74 10.17 -3.22
N HIS A 129 -19.07 11.47 -3.08
CA HIS A 129 -18.12 12.56 -3.33
C HIS A 129 -16.90 12.47 -2.40
N THR A 130 -17.12 12.27 -1.09
CA THR A 130 -16.04 12.15 -0.11
C THR A 130 -15.15 10.94 -0.40
N LEU A 131 -15.74 9.79 -0.76
CA LEU A 131 -14.98 8.60 -1.11
C LEU A 131 -14.21 8.77 -2.42
N GLN A 132 -14.76 9.49 -3.40
CA GLN A 132 -14.04 9.85 -4.63
C GLN A 132 -12.83 10.75 -4.33
N MET A 133 -13.00 11.78 -3.50
CA MET A 133 -11.91 12.66 -3.07
C MET A 133 -10.83 11.90 -2.32
N TYR A 134 -11.22 10.96 -1.45
CA TYR A 134 -10.32 10.04 -0.78
C TYR A 134 -9.50 9.19 -1.77
N LEU A 135 -10.16 8.57 -2.76
CA LEU A 135 -9.49 7.76 -3.77
C LEU A 135 -8.47 8.58 -4.59
N ASN A 136 -8.83 9.82 -4.97
CA ASN A 136 -7.93 10.73 -5.66
C ASN A 136 -6.69 11.05 -4.80
N ARG A 137 -6.87 11.24 -3.49
CA ARG A 137 -5.76 11.47 -2.56
C ARG A 137 -4.84 10.25 -2.43
N VAL A 138 -5.42 9.04 -2.39
CA VAL A 138 -4.64 7.79 -2.42
C VAL A 138 -3.85 7.67 -3.74
N ASP A 139 -4.44 8.05 -4.87
CA ASP A 139 -3.77 8.06 -6.18
C ASP A 139 -2.56 9.02 -6.19
N LEU A 140 -2.68 10.20 -5.58
CA LEU A 140 -1.56 11.14 -5.42
C LEU A 140 -0.42 10.54 -4.57
N GLU A 141 -0.73 9.86 -3.47
CA GLU A 141 0.30 9.20 -2.65
C GLU A 141 0.96 8.02 -3.40
N ILE A 142 0.19 7.27 -4.19
CA ILE A 142 0.73 6.22 -5.07
C ILE A 142 1.69 6.83 -6.11
N GLU A 143 1.36 7.98 -6.68
CA GLU A 143 2.22 8.63 -7.68
C GLU A 143 3.52 9.16 -7.05
N LYS A 144 3.45 9.78 -5.86
CA LYS A 144 4.67 10.15 -5.10
C LYS A 144 5.58 8.95 -4.83
N LEU A 145 5.00 7.79 -4.49
CA LEU A 145 5.75 6.56 -4.29
C LEU A 145 6.40 6.07 -5.59
N ARG A 146 5.70 6.18 -6.73
CA ARG A 146 6.24 5.84 -8.07
C ARG A 146 7.39 6.76 -8.46
N GLU A 147 7.22 8.07 -8.31
CA GLU A 147 8.26 9.05 -8.60
C GLU A 147 9.49 8.84 -7.71
N GLY A 148 9.28 8.61 -6.41
CA GLY A 148 10.35 8.27 -5.47
C GLY A 148 11.09 7.00 -5.86
N LEU A 149 10.38 5.99 -6.35
CA LEU A 149 10.97 4.75 -6.86
C LEU A 149 11.78 4.98 -8.13
N ALA A 150 11.26 5.76 -9.09
CA ALA A 150 11.95 6.10 -10.32
C ALA A 150 13.24 6.88 -10.05
N ALA A 151 13.19 7.87 -9.15
CA ALA A 151 14.35 8.65 -8.73
C ALA A 151 15.41 7.77 -8.05
N LYS A 152 15.00 6.91 -7.09
CA LYS A 152 15.91 5.99 -6.38
C LYS A 152 16.51 4.93 -7.28
N THR A 153 15.74 4.42 -8.24
CA THR A 153 16.24 3.46 -9.24
C THR A 153 17.32 4.11 -10.10
N ARG A 154 17.06 5.34 -10.61
CA ARG A 154 18.02 6.10 -11.44
C ARG A 154 19.32 6.40 -10.67
N ILE A 155 19.20 6.87 -9.44
CA ILE A 155 20.34 7.18 -8.57
C ILE A 155 21.14 5.90 -8.24
N GLY A 156 20.45 4.81 -7.88
CA GLY A 156 21.07 3.52 -7.58
C GLY A 156 21.84 2.95 -8.77
N SER A 157 21.28 3.04 -9.98
CA SER A 157 21.99 2.63 -11.20
C SER A 157 23.22 3.49 -11.48
N CYS A 158 23.14 4.81 -11.33
CA CYS A 158 24.28 5.69 -11.57
C CYS A 158 25.41 5.50 -10.54
N LEU A 159 25.07 5.41 -9.24
CA LEU A 159 26.04 5.17 -8.17
C LEU A 159 26.69 3.79 -8.29
N GLY A 160 25.93 2.76 -8.65
CA GLY A 160 26.47 1.41 -8.87
C GLY A 160 27.51 1.37 -10.00
N VAL A 161 27.20 2.02 -11.12
CA VAL A 161 28.13 2.10 -12.27
C VAL A 161 29.35 2.96 -11.94
N MET A 162 29.16 4.14 -11.34
CA MET A 162 30.28 5.04 -10.99
C MET A 162 31.21 4.45 -9.92
N SER A 163 30.66 3.81 -8.87
CA SER A 163 31.48 3.14 -7.85
C SER A 163 32.24 1.94 -8.42
N GLY A 164 31.61 1.18 -9.33
CA GLY A 164 32.26 0.09 -10.06
C GLY A 164 33.45 0.58 -10.88
N ILE A 165 33.27 1.64 -11.67
CA ILE A 165 34.34 2.26 -12.47
C ILE A 165 35.46 2.79 -11.55
N PHE A 166 35.10 3.50 -10.47
CA PHE A 166 36.07 4.05 -9.52
C PHE A 166 36.95 2.97 -8.88
N LEU A 167 36.35 1.85 -8.44
CA LEU A 167 37.09 0.74 -7.87
C LEU A 167 37.93 -0.02 -8.89
N ILE A 168 37.48 -0.12 -10.14
CA ILE A 168 38.30 -0.66 -11.25
C ILE A 168 39.55 0.20 -11.46
N VAL A 169 39.41 1.54 -11.47
CA VAL A 169 40.53 2.46 -11.66
C VAL A 169 41.55 2.38 -10.52
N ILE A 170 41.11 2.18 -9.27
CA ILE A 170 42.01 2.03 -8.11
C ILE A 170 42.74 0.67 -8.10
N LEU A 171 42.11 -0.39 -8.61
CA LEU A 171 42.66 -1.75 -8.57
C LEU A 171 43.65 -2.05 -9.71
N ILE A 172 43.64 -1.24 -10.78
CA ILE A 172 44.62 -1.26 -11.86
C ILE A 172 45.91 -0.60 -11.38
#